data_AF-A0A4Z2GQ64-F1
#
_entry.id   AF-A0A4Z2GQ64-F1
#
_cell.length_a   1.000
_cell.length_b   1.000
_cell.length_c   1.000
_cell.angle_alpha   90.00
_cell.angle_beta   90.00
_cell.angle_gamma   90.00
#
_symmetry.space_group_name_H-M   'P 1'
#
loop_
_entity.id
_entity.type
_entity.pdbx_description
1 polymer ?
#
loop_
_entity_poly.entity_id
_entity_poly.type
_entity_poly.pdbx_seq_one_letter_code
_entity_poly.pdbx_strand_id
1 'polypeptide(L)'
;MGIAEERAVRVSMASVLAVVTVFSLIPGAVPSDTRGTQGLEAQQLAQGSTHLHRRLKRGWIWKQLFVPEEDPTPRVIGQLKTDYDRGEFSIKYILSGEGAGDAFEIDEYSGEIRALKKLDREEKAFYVLRAQAINRRSNEPEEPESEFIIKVQDINDNAPQFQNEPYVSSIPEMCPTGTTVAQVTATDADDPMFGNNAKLIYSVLQGEPYFSVEPKTGEDAARNPPREIVAVQT
;
A
#
# COMPACT_ATOMS: atom_id res chain seq x y z
N MET A 1 44.67 13.61 44.50
CA MET A 1 43.61 13.80 43.50
C MET A 1 43.65 12.61 42.58
N GLY A 2 42.82 11.60 42.84
CA GLY A 2 42.70 10.44 41.96
C GLY A 2 41.84 10.84 40.78
N ILE A 3 42.39 10.76 39.57
CA ILE A 3 41.63 10.77 38.33
C ILE A 3 40.77 9.51 38.32
N ALA A 4 39.45 9.66 38.47
CA ALA A 4 38.53 8.57 38.22
C ALA A 4 38.66 8.23 36.72
N GLU A 5 39.19 7.05 36.41
CA GLU A 5 39.08 6.50 35.08
C GLU A 5 37.59 6.27 34.82
N GLU A 6 37.00 7.15 34.02
CA GLU A 6 35.63 7.03 33.54
C GLU A 6 35.57 5.77 32.65
N ARG A 7 35.13 4.65 33.23
CA ARG A 7 35.02 3.38 32.50
C ARG A 7 33.79 3.43 31.62
N ALA A 8 33.99 3.79 30.35
CA ALA A 8 32.94 3.79 29.37
C ALA A 8 32.53 2.35 29.02
N VAL A 9 31.25 2.01 29.17
CA VAL A 9 30.72 0.71 28.76
C VAL A 9 30.51 0.74 27.25
N ARG A 10 31.21 -0.13 26.50
CA ARG A 10 30.95 -0.33 25.08
C ARG A 10 29.76 -1.25 24.91
N VAL A 11 28.64 -0.72 24.44
CA VAL A 11 27.49 -1.53 24.07
C VAL A 11 27.52 -1.73 22.56
N SER A 12 27.76 -2.98 22.13
CA SER A 12 27.50 -3.38 20.76
C SER A 12 26.02 -3.74 20.67
N MET A 13 25.24 -2.97 19.90
CA MET A 13 23.82 -3.25 19.72
C MET A 13 23.55 -4.53 18.92
N ALA A 14 24.59 -5.19 18.36
CA ALA A 14 24.46 -6.55 17.85
C ALA A 14 24.04 -7.55 18.96
N SER A 15 24.25 -7.20 20.23
CA SER A 15 23.83 -7.96 21.41
C SER A 15 22.56 -7.41 22.07
N VAL A 16 21.92 -6.40 21.48
CA VAL A 16 20.67 -5.77 21.92
C VAL A 16 19.77 -5.79 20.69
N LEU A 17 19.34 -6.99 20.26
CA LEU A 17 18.50 -7.07 19.07
C LEU A 17 17.25 -6.23 19.31
N ALA A 18 17.03 -5.23 18.48
CA ALA A 18 15.72 -4.63 18.34
C ALA A 18 14.99 -5.36 17.23
N VAL A 19 13.96 -6.13 17.58
CA VAL A 19 13.09 -6.71 16.56
C VAL A 19 12.07 -5.68 16.19
N VAL A 20 11.99 -5.42 14.89
CA VAL A 20 10.92 -4.66 14.27
C VAL A 20 9.92 -5.67 13.70
N THR A 21 8.72 -5.70 14.27
CA THR A 21 7.63 -6.54 13.76
C THR A 21 6.57 -5.67 13.10
N VAL A 22 6.16 -6.09 11.91
CA VAL A 22 4.98 -5.56 11.24
C VAL A 22 3.77 -6.40 11.63
N PHE A 23 2.69 -5.77 12.08
CA PHE A 23 1.45 -6.47 12.44
C PHE A 23 0.47 -6.48 11.26
N SER A 24 0.35 -7.61 10.56
CA SER A 24 -0.75 -7.85 9.62
C SER A 24 -2.02 -8.18 10.41
N LEU A 25 -2.92 -7.20 10.52
CA LEU A 25 -4.27 -7.46 11.01
C LEU A 25 -5.06 -8.07 9.85
N ILE A 26 -5.16 -9.40 9.81
CA ILE A 26 -6.16 -10.09 8.99
C ILE A 26 -7.54 -9.66 9.53
N PRO A 27 -8.38 -8.92 8.78
CA PRO A 27 -9.73 -8.63 9.24
C PRO A 27 -10.52 -9.95 9.26
N GLY A 28 -10.95 -10.32 10.46
CA GLY A 28 -11.68 -11.55 10.74
C GLY A 28 -12.94 -11.69 9.90
N ALA A 29 -13.21 -12.94 9.55
CA ALA A 29 -14.42 -13.41 8.90
C ALA A 29 -15.68 -12.88 9.61
N VAL A 30 -16.56 -12.22 8.84
CA VAL A 30 -17.91 -11.87 9.25
C VAL A 30 -18.75 -13.16 9.23
N PRO A 31 -19.43 -13.55 10.32
CA PRO A 31 -20.31 -14.70 10.30
C PRO A 31 -21.61 -14.34 9.56
N SER A 32 -22.00 -15.23 8.64
CA SER A 32 -23.30 -15.26 8.00
C SER A 32 -24.40 -15.62 9.02
N ASP A 33 -25.32 -14.71 9.32
CA ASP A 33 -26.59 -15.07 9.97
C ASP A 33 -27.76 -14.80 9.01
N THR A 34 -28.26 -15.90 8.44
CA THR A 34 -29.55 -16.01 7.79
C THR A 34 -30.64 -16.05 8.84
N ARG A 35 -31.52 -15.05 8.88
CA ARG A 35 -32.89 -15.22 9.41
C ARG A 35 -33.84 -14.23 8.78
N GLY A 36 -34.83 -14.78 8.08
CA GLY A 36 -35.89 -14.04 7.42
C GLY A 36 -36.95 -13.53 8.40
N THR A 37 -37.60 -12.45 7.99
CA THR A 37 -38.95 -12.08 8.42
C THR A 37 -39.69 -11.46 7.24
N GLN A 38 -40.87 -12.02 6.96
CA GLN A 38 -41.82 -11.53 5.97
C GLN A 38 -42.68 -10.40 6.55
N GLY A 39 -43.09 -9.47 5.67
CA GLY A 39 -44.41 -8.81 5.68
C GLY A 39 -44.55 -7.53 6.51
N LEU A 40 -44.83 -6.39 5.87
CA LEU A 40 -46.20 -5.90 5.66
C LEU A 40 -46.22 -4.55 4.92
N GLU A 41 -47.37 -4.28 4.35
CA GLU A 41 -47.75 -3.33 3.31
C GLU A 41 -47.60 -1.83 3.62
N ALA A 42 -47.39 -1.04 2.56
CA ALA A 42 -48.08 0.25 2.39
C ALA A 42 -48.19 0.59 0.89
N GLN A 43 -49.38 0.36 0.32
CA GLN A 43 -49.90 1.07 -0.88
C GLN A 43 -50.51 2.39 -0.38
N GLN A 44 -50.21 3.56 -0.96
CA GLN A 44 -50.94 4.33 -1.99
C GLN A 44 -50.27 5.74 -1.95
N LEU A 45 -50.17 6.62 -2.95
CA LEU A 45 -50.90 6.89 -4.18
C LEU A 45 -50.02 7.82 -5.06
N ALA A 46 -50.22 7.72 -6.37
CA ALA A 46 -49.49 8.36 -7.46
C ALA A 46 -49.53 9.89 -7.48
N GLN A 47 -48.43 10.51 -7.95
CA GLN A 47 -48.47 11.64 -8.90
C GLN A 47 -47.26 11.57 -9.85
N GLY A 48 -47.55 11.74 -11.13
CA GLY A 48 -46.62 11.48 -12.23
C GLY A 48 -45.41 12.40 -12.25
N SER A 49 -44.27 11.82 -12.59
CA SER A 49 -43.16 12.53 -13.19
C SER A 49 -42.42 11.54 -14.08
N THR A 50 -42.85 11.42 -15.33
CA THR A 50 -42.07 10.80 -16.41
C THR A 50 -40.91 11.73 -16.79
N HIS A 51 -40.07 12.09 -15.82
CA HIS A 51 -38.71 12.45 -16.15
C HIS A 51 -38.02 11.15 -16.54
N LEU A 52 -37.98 10.90 -17.86
CA LEU A 52 -36.91 10.12 -18.45
C LEU A 52 -35.63 10.64 -17.78
N HIS A 53 -35.08 9.85 -16.86
CA HIS A 53 -33.76 10.11 -16.33
C HIS A 53 -32.86 9.91 -17.53
N ARG A 54 -32.70 10.97 -18.33
CA ARG A 54 -31.65 11.05 -19.33
C ARG A 54 -30.40 10.83 -18.52
N ARG A 55 -29.85 9.62 -18.64
CA ARG A 55 -28.57 9.26 -18.04
C ARG A 55 -27.60 10.30 -18.59
N LEU A 56 -27.32 11.34 -17.80
CA LEU A 56 -26.27 12.29 -18.12
C LEU A 56 -25.02 11.42 -18.24
N LYS A 57 -24.42 11.40 -19.43
CA LYS A 57 -23.23 10.61 -19.76
C LYS A 57 -22.15 11.06 -18.78
N ARG A 58 -22.00 10.34 -17.66
CA ARG A 58 -20.87 10.51 -16.77
C ARG A 58 -19.72 9.94 -17.59
N GLY A 59 -18.75 10.76 -17.97
CA GLY A 59 -17.54 10.29 -18.65
C GLY A 59 -16.92 9.11 -17.90
N TRP A 60 -15.98 8.41 -18.54
CA TRP A 60 -15.28 7.22 -18.05
C TRP A 60 -15.19 7.13 -16.50
N ILE A 61 -15.85 6.13 -15.90
CA ILE A 61 -15.81 5.86 -14.45
C ILE A 61 -14.68 4.87 -14.15
N TRP A 62 -13.48 5.12 -14.68
CA TRP A 62 -12.29 4.33 -14.37
C TRP A 62 -11.10 5.28 -14.27
N LYS A 63 -11.02 6.04 -13.17
CA LYS A 63 -9.83 6.88 -12.93
C LYS A 63 -8.60 6.04 -12.60
N GLN A 64 -8.82 4.84 -12.05
CA GLN A 64 -7.75 3.97 -11.60
C GLN A 64 -8.14 2.49 -11.63
N LEU A 65 -7.18 1.63 -11.97
CA LEU A 65 -7.20 0.19 -11.75
C LEU A 65 -6.12 -0.17 -10.73
N PHE A 66 -6.24 -1.37 -10.16
CA PHE A 66 -5.31 -1.86 -9.15
C PHE A 66 -4.80 -3.24 -9.52
N VAL A 67 -3.51 -3.48 -9.27
CA VAL A 67 -2.86 -4.76 -9.45
C VAL A 67 -1.97 -5.01 -8.24
N PRO A 68 -2.15 -6.11 -7.48
CA PRO A 68 -1.21 -6.48 -6.44
C PRO A 68 0.19 -6.65 -7.03
N GLU A 69 1.20 -6.15 -6.33
CA GLU A 69 2.56 -6.50 -6.65
C GLU A 69 2.82 -7.98 -6.38
N GLU A 70 3.88 -8.46 -6.98
CA GLU A 70 4.34 -9.84 -6.89
C GLU A 70 3.30 -10.92 -7.28
N ASP A 71 2.19 -10.53 -7.91
CA ASP A 71 1.08 -11.40 -8.30
C ASP A 71 1.46 -12.32 -9.50
N PRO A 72 1.02 -13.60 -9.53
CA PRO A 72 1.28 -14.47 -10.67
C PRO A 72 0.69 -13.94 -11.98
N THR A 73 1.46 -14.08 -13.07
CA THR A 73 1.07 -13.58 -14.40
C THR A 73 0.82 -14.69 -15.42
N PRO A 74 -0.07 -14.48 -16.42
CA PRO A 74 -0.83 -13.25 -16.67
C PRO A 74 -2.03 -13.06 -15.71
N ARG A 75 -2.23 -11.81 -15.25
CA ARG A 75 -3.29 -11.45 -14.30
C ARG A 75 -4.29 -10.49 -14.93
N VAL A 76 -5.58 -10.82 -14.89
CA VAL A 76 -6.64 -9.88 -15.31
C VAL A 76 -6.81 -8.80 -14.23
N ILE A 77 -6.69 -7.53 -14.62
CA ILE A 77 -6.74 -6.38 -13.70
C ILE A 77 -7.98 -5.49 -13.91
N GLY A 78 -8.66 -5.63 -15.04
CA GLY A 78 -9.86 -4.86 -15.34
C GLY A 78 -10.37 -5.12 -16.74
N GLN A 79 -11.47 -4.45 -17.08
CA GLN A 79 -12.05 -4.50 -18.42
C GLN A 79 -12.56 -3.13 -18.82
N LEU A 80 -12.14 -2.65 -19.98
CA LEU A 80 -12.70 -1.45 -20.59
C LEU A 80 -13.97 -1.79 -21.33
N LYS A 81 -14.99 -0.95 -21.16
CA LYS A 81 -16.27 -1.03 -21.86
C LYS A 81 -16.74 0.36 -22.24
N THR A 82 -17.17 0.51 -23.49
CA THR A 82 -17.91 1.67 -23.96
C THR A 82 -19.40 1.32 -24.13
N ASP A 83 -20.28 2.30 -23.96
CA ASP A 83 -21.71 2.15 -24.24
C ASP A 83 -22.03 2.05 -25.74
N TYR A 84 -21.06 2.34 -26.62
CA TYR A 84 -21.16 2.11 -28.06
C TYR A 84 -20.90 0.65 -28.47
N ASP A 85 -20.36 -0.18 -27.58
CA ASP A 85 -20.12 -1.59 -27.84
C ASP A 85 -21.42 -2.39 -27.71
N ARG A 86 -22.00 -2.78 -28.86
CA ARG A 86 -23.26 -3.54 -28.93
C ARG A 86 -23.05 -5.06 -28.88
N GLY A 87 -21.81 -5.54 -28.66
CA GLY A 87 -21.51 -6.96 -28.53
C GLY A 87 -21.30 -7.70 -29.86
N GLU A 88 -21.26 -6.99 -30.99
CA GLU A 88 -20.97 -7.54 -32.34
C GLU A 88 -19.50 -7.34 -32.75
N PHE A 89 -18.59 -7.17 -31.78
CA PHE A 89 -17.17 -6.83 -32.04
C PHE A 89 -16.99 -5.58 -32.90
N SER A 90 -17.93 -4.63 -32.84
CA SER A 90 -17.89 -3.39 -33.62
C SER A 90 -16.80 -2.42 -33.13
N ILE A 91 -16.34 -2.60 -31.89
CA ILE A 91 -15.35 -1.75 -31.23
C ILE A 91 -14.02 -2.50 -31.11
N LYS A 92 -12.93 -1.78 -31.40
CA LYS A 92 -11.55 -2.18 -31.12
C LYS A 92 -11.04 -1.37 -29.94
N TYR A 93 -10.68 -2.05 -28.86
CA TYR A 93 -10.03 -1.43 -27.72
C TYR A 93 -8.52 -1.34 -27.93
N ILE A 94 -7.94 -0.19 -27.60
CA ILE A 94 -6.51 0.08 -27.74
C ILE A 94 -6.00 0.66 -26.43
N LEU A 95 -4.85 0.16 -26.00
CA LEU A 95 -4.13 0.61 -24.82
C LEU A 95 -2.79 1.21 -25.25
N SER A 96 -2.45 2.36 -24.68
CA SER A 96 -1.19 3.05 -24.92
C SER A 96 -0.68 3.72 -23.63
N GLY A 97 0.52 4.29 -23.66
CA GLY A 97 1.15 4.91 -22.50
C GLY A 97 2.20 4.02 -21.84
N GLU A 98 2.38 4.16 -20.53
CA GLU A 98 3.48 3.50 -19.83
C GLU A 98 3.23 1.99 -19.66
N GLY A 99 4.19 1.18 -20.09
CA GLY A 99 4.11 -0.28 -19.96
C GLY A 99 3.10 -0.95 -20.88
N ALA A 100 2.38 -0.22 -21.74
CA ALA A 100 1.48 -0.80 -22.73
C ALA A 100 2.26 -1.63 -23.75
N GLY A 101 1.87 -2.90 -23.93
CA GLY A 101 2.55 -3.87 -24.80
C GLY A 101 3.77 -4.57 -24.17
N ASP A 102 4.11 -4.23 -22.92
CA ASP A 102 5.20 -4.86 -22.16
C ASP A 102 4.66 -5.36 -20.80
N ALA A 103 4.34 -4.44 -19.91
CA ALA A 103 3.77 -4.73 -18.60
C ALA A 103 2.27 -5.05 -18.66
N PHE A 104 1.54 -4.35 -19.54
CA PHE A 104 0.09 -4.43 -19.66
C PHE A 104 -0.35 -4.65 -21.10
N GLU A 105 -1.32 -5.52 -21.27
CA GLU A 105 -1.97 -5.79 -22.56
C GLU A 105 -3.47 -5.63 -22.42
N ILE A 106 -4.13 -5.23 -23.52
CA ILE A 106 -5.57 -5.24 -23.64
C ILE A 106 -6.00 -6.19 -24.75
N ASP A 107 -7.01 -7.00 -24.48
CA ASP A 107 -7.68 -7.77 -25.51
C ASP A 107 -8.56 -6.82 -26.34
N GLU A 108 -8.23 -6.72 -27.64
CA GLU A 108 -8.83 -5.72 -28.53
C GLU A 108 -10.33 -5.94 -28.80
N TYR A 109 -10.90 -7.10 -28.43
CA TYR A 109 -12.30 -7.48 -28.65
C TYR A 109 -13.15 -7.32 -27.39
N SER A 110 -12.68 -7.88 -26.29
CA SER A 110 -13.37 -7.92 -25.01
C SER A 110 -13.08 -6.67 -24.16
N GLY A 111 -11.96 -5.99 -24.40
CA GLY A 111 -11.47 -4.87 -23.59
C GLY A 111 -10.82 -5.33 -22.28
N GLU A 112 -10.59 -6.62 -22.08
CA GLU A 112 -9.95 -7.16 -20.88
C GLU A 112 -8.49 -6.73 -20.81
N ILE A 113 -8.08 -6.10 -19.70
CA ILE A 113 -6.71 -5.68 -19.45
C ILE A 113 -6.02 -6.71 -18.55
N ARG A 114 -4.81 -7.11 -18.94
CA ARG A 114 -3.97 -8.06 -18.22
C ARG A 114 -2.60 -7.48 -17.91
N ALA A 115 -2.09 -7.77 -16.72
CA ALA A 115 -0.67 -7.64 -16.42
C ALA A 115 0.07 -8.88 -16.94
N LEU A 116 1.13 -8.68 -17.71
CA LEU A 116 1.89 -9.74 -18.37
C LEU A 116 3.15 -10.16 -17.59
N LYS A 117 3.62 -9.29 -16.68
CA LYS A 117 4.79 -9.54 -15.86
C LYS A 117 4.49 -9.25 -14.39
N LYS A 118 5.25 -9.91 -13.53
CA LYS A 118 5.28 -9.61 -12.10
C LYS A 118 5.70 -8.15 -11.92
N LEU A 119 4.97 -7.42 -11.09
CA LEU A 119 5.20 -6.00 -10.85
C LEU A 119 5.71 -5.84 -9.42
N ASP A 120 6.65 -4.93 -9.24
CA ASP A 120 7.24 -4.53 -7.96
C ASP A 120 6.90 -3.05 -7.74
N ARG A 121 6.27 -2.74 -6.60
CA ARG A 121 5.83 -1.39 -6.22
C ARG A 121 7.00 -0.52 -5.79
N GLU A 122 8.02 -1.10 -5.14
CA GLU A 122 9.27 -0.40 -4.78
C GLU A 122 10.03 0.04 -6.02
N GLU A 123 9.99 -0.74 -7.10
CA GLU A 123 10.52 -0.33 -8.41
C GLU A 123 9.62 0.74 -9.05
N LYS A 124 8.30 0.48 -9.14
CA LYS A 124 7.35 1.40 -9.78
C LYS A 124 5.92 1.28 -9.24
N ALA A 125 5.55 2.22 -8.37
CA ALA A 125 4.25 2.24 -7.69
C ALA A 125 3.02 2.51 -8.57
N PHE A 126 3.16 3.17 -9.72
CA PHE A 126 2.02 3.43 -10.62
C PHE A 126 2.43 3.62 -12.08
N TYR A 127 1.48 3.37 -12.97
CA TYR A 127 1.62 3.56 -14.42
C TYR A 127 0.51 4.46 -14.94
N VAL A 128 0.86 5.39 -15.81
CA VAL A 128 -0.12 6.26 -16.50
C VAL A 128 -0.37 5.71 -17.91
N LEU A 129 -1.59 5.26 -18.16
CA LEU A 129 -2.00 4.68 -19.44
C LEU A 129 -3.16 5.46 -20.06
N ARG A 130 -3.34 5.28 -21.36
CA ARG A 130 -4.42 5.86 -22.15
C ARG A 130 -5.19 4.77 -22.88
N ALA A 131 -6.50 4.90 -22.84
CA ALA A 131 -7.44 4.02 -23.50
C ALA A 131 -8.10 4.73 -24.69
N GLN A 132 -8.27 3.98 -25.78
CA GLN A 132 -9.06 4.41 -26.94
C GLN A 132 -10.01 3.29 -27.37
N ALA A 133 -11.19 3.69 -27.86
CA ALA A 133 -12.19 2.79 -28.44
C ALA A 133 -12.48 3.24 -29.88
N ILE A 134 -12.12 2.40 -30.85
CA ILE A 134 -12.23 2.70 -32.28
C ILE A 134 -13.31 1.83 -32.91
N ASN A 135 -14.20 2.42 -33.71
CA ASN A 135 -15.12 1.65 -34.54
C ASN A 135 -14.34 0.90 -35.63
N ARG A 136 -14.45 -0.43 -35.67
CA ARG A 136 -13.71 -1.25 -36.64
C ARG A 136 -14.08 -0.97 -38.10
N ARG A 137 -15.30 -0.52 -38.37
CA ARG A 137 -15.78 -0.29 -39.74
C ARG A 137 -15.30 1.06 -40.28
N SER A 138 -15.45 2.13 -39.51
CA SER A 138 -15.04 3.48 -39.93
C SER A 138 -13.58 3.78 -39.61
N ASN A 139 -12.97 3.03 -38.69
CA ASN A 139 -11.65 3.31 -38.11
C ASN A 139 -11.57 4.69 -37.46
N GLU A 140 -12.70 5.18 -36.94
CA GLU A 140 -12.81 6.45 -36.23
C GLU A 140 -12.99 6.21 -34.72
N PRO A 141 -12.46 7.10 -33.85
CA PRO A 141 -12.66 7.01 -32.41
C PRO A 141 -14.13 7.26 -32.06
N GLU A 142 -14.75 6.30 -31.38
CA GLU A 142 -16.13 6.43 -30.87
C GLU A 142 -16.17 7.13 -29.51
N GLU A 143 -15.06 7.04 -28.78
CA GLU A 143 -14.84 7.78 -27.53
C GLU A 143 -13.53 8.57 -27.63
N PRO A 144 -13.46 9.74 -26.97
CA PRO A 144 -12.19 10.43 -26.83
C PRO A 144 -11.20 9.58 -26.05
N GLU A 145 -9.91 9.76 -26.35
CA GLU A 145 -8.84 9.15 -25.56
C GLU A 145 -8.99 9.53 -24.08
N SER A 146 -8.90 8.54 -23.21
CA SER A 146 -9.03 8.71 -21.76
C SER A 146 -7.80 8.22 -21.05
N GLU A 147 -7.21 9.08 -20.21
CA GLU A 147 -6.10 8.72 -19.34
C GLU A 147 -6.62 8.08 -18.04
N PHE A 148 -5.93 7.03 -17.57
CA PHE A 148 -6.20 6.36 -16.31
C PHE A 148 -4.90 5.83 -15.70
N ILE A 149 -4.92 5.56 -14.40
CA ILE A 149 -3.75 5.09 -13.66
C ILE A 149 -3.92 3.61 -13.31
N ILE A 150 -2.88 2.80 -13.47
CA ILE A 150 -2.79 1.50 -12.82
C ILE A 150 -1.90 1.67 -11.58
N LYS A 151 -2.48 1.54 -10.39
CA LYS A 151 -1.74 1.57 -9.13
C LYS A 151 -1.32 0.14 -8.76
N VAL A 152 -0.03 -0.03 -8.49
CA VAL A 152 0.49 -1.28 -7.93
C VAL A 152 0.15 -1.28 -6.43
N GLN A 153 -0.56 -2.31 -5.98
CA GLN A 153 -0.97 -2.46 -4.59
C GLN A 153 0.13 -3.17 -3.81
N ASP A 154 0.48 -2.54 -2.71
CA ASP A 154 1.52 -2.96 -1.79
C ASP A 154 1.18 -4.29 -1.10
N ILE A 155 2.15 -5.21 -1.04
CA ILE A 155 2.18 -6.35 -0.14
C ILE A 155 3.32 -6.16 0.84
N ASN A 156 3.26 -6.85 1.99
CA ASN A 156 4.38 -6.84 2.91
C ASN A 156 5.39 -7.92 2.52
N ASP A 157 6.35 -7.55 1.69
CA ASP A 157 7.48 -8.40 1.28
C ASP A 157 8.85 -7.79 1.59
N ASN A 158 8.92 -6.55 2.07
CA ASN A 158 10.15 -5.97 2.59
C ASN A 158 10.23 -6.12 4.11
N ALA A 159 11.38 -6.63 4.59
CA ALA A 159 11.66 -6.64 6.01
C ALA A 159 12.26 -5.30 6.45
N PRO A 160 11.96 -4.81 7.67
CA PRO A 160 12.60 -3.62 8.22
C PRO A 160 14.13 -3.75 8.26
N GLN A 161 14.83 -2.72 7.80
CA GLN A 161 16.29 -2.65 7.79
C GLN A 161 16.79 -1.46 8.59
N PHE A 162 17.75 -1.69 9.48
CA PHE A 162 18.45 -0.63 10.19
C PHE A 162 19.46 0.08 9.28
N GLN A 163 19.47 1.40 9.30
CA GLN A 163 20.28 2.19 8.34
C GLN A 163 21.79 2.18 8.64
N ASN A 164 22.18 2.12 9.91
CA ASN A 164 23.57 2.36 10.34
C ASN A 164 24.13 1.21 11.18
N GLU A 165 23.84 -0.04 10.81
CA GLU A 165 24.45 -1.17 11.50
C GLU A 165 25.96 -1.28 11.23
N PRO A 166 26.77 -1.67 12.23
CA PRO A 166 26.41 -1.87 13.63
C PRO A 166 26.33 -0.55 14.43
N TYR A 167 25.34 -0.42 15.31
CA TYR A 167 25.31 0.68 16.28
C TYR A 167 26.25 0.39 17.45
N VAL A 168 27.23 1.27 17.64
CA VAL A 168 28.19 1.21 18.76
C VAL A 168 28.16 2.54 19.50
N SER A 169 27.78 2.48 20.78
CA SER A 169 27.78 3.63 21.67
C SER A 169 28.55 3.34 22.94
N SER A 170 29.06 4.40 23.55
CA SER A 170 29.72 4.33 24.86
C SER A 170 29.12 5.38 25.78
N ILE A 171 28.69 4.96 26.96
CA ILE A 171 28.14 5.84 27.99
C ILE A 171 28.98 5.77 29.27
N PRO A 172 29.03 6.86 30.06
CA PRO A 172 29.61 6.82 31.40
C PRO A 172 28.85 5.85 32.29
N GLU A 173 29.56 5.05 33.09
CA GLU A 173 28.96 4.06 34.00
C GLU A 173 28.02 4.67 35.05
N MET A 174 28.20 5.97 35.39
CA MET A 174 27.39 6.71 36.36
C MET A 174 26.41 7.69 35.69
N CYS A 175 25.98 7.44 34.45
CA CYS A 175 25.03 8.32 33.77
C CYS A 175 23.64 8.28 34.45
N PRO A 176 22.90 9.40 34.52
CA PRO A 176 21.54 9.38 35.03
C PRO A 176 20.61 8.47 34.21
N THR A 177 19.64 7.82 34.87
CA THR A 177 18.51 7.17 34.19
C THR A 177 17.83 8.16 33.24
N GLY A 178 17.51 7.70 32.03
CA GLY A 178 16.97 8.50 30.93
C GLY A 178 18.05 9.10 30.01
N THR A 179 19.33 8.85 30.25
CA THR A 179 20.39 9.28 29.32
C THR A 179 20.26 8.56 27.98
N THR A 180 20.14 9.31 26.88
CA THR A 180 20.14 8.77 25.52
C THR A 180 21.49 8.11 25.20
N VAL A 181 21.45 6.82 24.90
CA VAL A 181 22.61 5.97 24.60
C VAL A 181 22.89 5.96 23.11
N ALA A 182 21.84 5.85 22.30
CA ALA A 182 21.93 5.79 20.85
C ALA A 182 20.62 6.24 20.22
N GLN A 183 20.70 6.70 18.97
CA GLN A 183 19.54 6.84 18.10
C GLN A 183 19.61 5.78 17.00
N VAL A 184 18.59 4.93 16.92
CA VAL A 184 18.47 3.88 15.90
C VAL A 184 17.36 4.23 14.93
N THR A 185 17.60 4.01 13.65
CA THR A 185 16.60 4.21 12.60
C THR A 185 16.53 2.95 11.75
N ALA A 186 15.32 2.41 11.63
CA ALA A 186 14.97 1.38 10.68
C ALA A 186 14.00 1.94 9.64
N THR A 187 14.13 1.44 8.42
CA THR A 187 13.23 1.74 7.31
C THR A 187 12.68 0.44 6.75
N ASP A 188 11.44 0.50 6.32
CA ASP A 188 10.76 -0.55 5.60
C ASP A 188 10.31 0.06 4.26
N ALA A 189 10.53 -0.67 3.17
CA ALA A 189 10.34 -0.13 1.83
C ALA A 189 8.87 -0.16 1.39
N ASP A 190 8.04 -0.96 2.06
CA ASP A 190 6.60 -1.08 1.78
C ASP A 190 5.84 0.26 1.93
N ASP A 191 4.59 0.34 1.45
CA ASP A 191 3.74 1.53 1.52
C ASP A 191 3.29 1.80 2.97
N PRO A 192 3.72 2.91 3.60
CA PRO A 192 3.33 3.24 4.97
C PRO A 192 1.86 3.68 5.09
N MET A 193 1.22 4.02 3.96
CA MET A 193 -0.18 4.43 3.92
C MET A 193 -1.15 3.26 3.71
N PHE A 194 -0.66 2.10 3.23
CA PHE A 194 -1.48 0.92 3.01
C PHE A 194 -1.36 -0.05 4.17
N GLY A 195 -2.38 -0.09 5.02
CA GLY A 195 -2.41 -0.99 6.16
C GLY A 195 -1.33 -0.68 7.20
N ASN A 196 -0.53 -1.70 7.54
CA ASN A 196 0.55 -1.59 8.52
C ASN A 196 1.91 -1.97 7.93
N ASN A 197 2.02 -2.16 6.60
CA ASN A 197 3.16 -2.83 5.96
C ASN A 197 4.50 -2.18 6.34
N ALA A 198 4.62 -0.84 6.27
CA ALA A 198 5.83 -0.14 6.74
C ALA A 198 5.73 0.52 8.14
N LYS A 199 4.82 0.06 9.03
CA LYS A 199 4.68 0.61 10.39
C LYS A 199 5.57 -0.14 11.38
N LEU A 200 6.60 0.56 11.86
CA LEU A 200 7.65 -0.04 12.68
C LEU A 200 7.44 0.14 14.19
N ILE A 201 7.58 -0.96 14.92
CA ILE A 201 7.63 -1.00 16.39
C ILE A 201 9.03 -1.44 16.80
N TYR A 202 9.63 -0.75 17.76
CA TYR A 202 10.97 -1.06 18.26
C TYR A 202 10.84 -1.72 19.63
N SER A 203 11.68 -2.71 19.90
CA SER A 203 11.74 -3.42 21.17
C SER A 203 13.19 -3.67 21.55
N VAL A 204 13.48 -3.95 22.83
CA VAL A 204 14.80 -4.39 23.27
C VAL A 204 14.71 -5.88 23.61
N LEU A 205 15.36 -6.76 22.83
CA LEU A 205 15.36 -8.20 23.12
C LEU A 205 16.35 -8.61 24.22
N GLN A 206 17.46 -7.89 24.34
CA GLN A 206 18.55 -8.16 25.29
C GLN A 206 19.07 -6.82 25.81
N GLY A 207 19.30 -6.69 27.12
CA GLY A 207 19.72 -5.43 27.74
C GLY A 207 18.71 -4.83 28.70
N GLU A 208 17.46 -5.33 28.72
CA GLU A 208 16.51 -5.06 29.82
C GLU A 208 17.02 -5.70 31.13
N PRO A 209 16.88 -5.05 32.31
CA PRO A 209 16.22 -3.76 32.56
C PRO A 209 17.15 -2.53 32.45
N TYR A 210 18.36 -2.67 31.91
CA TYR A 210 19.38 -1.62 31.87
C TYR A 210 19.14 -0.60 30.76
N PHE A 211 18.52 -1.02 29.65
CA PHE A 211 18.19 -0.16 28.51
C PHE A 211 16.74 -0.36 28.10
N SER A 212 16.09 0.72 27.66
CA SER A 212 14.79 0.67 27.00
C SER A 212 14.80 1.50 25.72
N VAL A 213 13.82 1.27 24.85
CA VAL A 213 13.60 2.05 23.63
C VAL A 213 12.27 2.77 23.74
N GLU A 214 12.24 4.06 23.36
CA GLU A 214 11.01 4.83 23.41
C GLU A 214 10.00 4.34 22.34
N PRO A 215 8.79 3.90 22.73
CA PRO A 215 7.72 3.64 21.78
C PRO A 215 7.05 4.97 21.43
N LYS A 216 7.17 5.50 20.19
CA LYS A 216 6.22 6.55 19.78
C LYS A 216 4.88 5.94 19.44
N THR A 217 3.93 6.15 20.34
CA THR A 217 2.49 6.19 20.07
C THR A 217 2.16 7.50 19.34
N GLY A 218 1.71 7.44 18.09
CA GLY A 218 0.97 8.55 17.46
C GLY A 218 1.50 9.13 16.14
N GLU A 219 0.62 9.06 15.14
CA GLU A 219 0.44 9.87 13.91
C GLU A 219 1.55 10.01 12.85
N ASP A 220 2.85 10.02 13.18
CA ASP A 220 3.91 10.25 12.19
C ASP A 220 4.63 8.96 11.72
N ALA A 221 3.91 7.85 11.63
CA ALA A 221 4.44 6.58 11.11
C ALA A 221 4.92 6.69 9.64
N ALA A 222 4.44 7.67 8.89
CA ALA A 222 4.79 7.86 7.48
C ALA A 222 6.26 8.22 7.22
N ARG A 223 7.02 8.63 8.25
CA ARG A 223 8.42 9.09 8.10
C ARG A 223 9.44 8.27 8.91
N ASN A 224 9.00 7.24 9.64
CA ASN A 224 9.85 6.38 10.47
C ASN A 224 11.02 7.15 11.15
N PRO A 225 10.71 8.13 12.04
CA PRO A 225 11.74 8.97 12.63
C PRO A 225 12.70 8.17 13.53
N PRO A 226 13.93 8.69 13.76
CA PRO A 226 14.89 8.04 14.65
C PRO A 226 14.29 7.74 16.03
N ARG A 227 14.67 6.59 16.59
CA ARG A 227 14.27 6.13 17.93
C ARG A 227 15.42 6.21 18.90
N GLU A 228 15.15 6.74 20.08
CA GLU A 228 16.14 6.82 21.14
C GLU A 228 16.15 5.54 21.98
N ILE A 229 17.33 4.99 22.19
CA ILE A 229 17.58 3.98 23.22
C ILE A 229 18.14 4.72 24.43
N VAL A 230 17.52 4.53 25.58
CA VAL A 230 17.84 5.23 26.83
C VAL A 230 18.31 4.26 27.89
N ALA A 231 19.25 4.69 28.74
CA ALA A 231 19.68 3.94 29.90
C ALA A 231 18.62 4.02 31.00
N VAL A 232 18.16 2.89 31.51
CA VAL A 232 17.09 2.80 32.52
C VAL A 232 17.66 2.47 33.90
N GLN A 233 18.71 1.66 33.98
CA GLN A 233 19.43 1.36 35.22
C GLN A 233 20.94 1.26 34.94
N THR A 234 21.74 1.93 35.77
CA THR A 234 23.22 1.82 35.83
C THR A 234 23.66 0.91 36.95
#